data_AF-A0A9Q7UMM3-F1
#
_entry.id   AF-A0A9Q7UMM3-F1
#
_cell.length_a   1.000
_cell.length_b   1.000
_cell.length_c   1.000
_cell.angle_alpha   90.00
_cell.angle_beta   90.00
_cell.angle_gamma   90.00
#
_symmetry.space_group_name_H-M   'P 1'
#
loop_
_entity.id
_entity.type
_entity.pdbx_description
1 polymer ?
#
loop_
_entity_poly.entity_id
_entity_poly.type
_entity_poly.pdbx_seq_one_letter_code
_entity_poly.pdbx_strand_id
1 'polypeptide(L)'
;MFGTTSKLLSSFAKPAFGSVRSPSTLLTSTFSAARSFSSSNIVPKSPRTKHLAQHGSGGKPKSHSGTKKRWTPLGGGSGKAYQLTFKRGMAGKAHLNSGMARDRLNNLGGTVLSPRGRINRTLRRLLGPSL
;
A
#
# COMPACT_ATOMS: atom_id res chain seq x y z
N MET A 1 31.95 13.83 51.67
CA MET A 1 30.55 13.97 52.10
C MET A 1 29.68 13.23 51.09
N PHE A 2 29.11 12.08 51.48
CA PHE A 2 28.23 11.27 50.64
C PHE A 2 26.80 11.85 50.71
N GLY A 3 26.14 12.00 49.57
CA GLY A 3 24.77 12.51 49.49
C GLY A 3 24.00 11.86 48.34
N THR A 4 23.36 10.73 48.64
CA THR A 4 22.48 9.97 47.74
C THR A 4 21.05 10.52 47.87
N THR A 5 20.38 10.88 46.77
CA THR A 5 18.94 11.21 46.79
C THR A 5 18.17 10.45 45.71
N SER A 6 17.61 9.32 46.15
CA SER A 6 16.25 8.81 45.98
C SER A 6 15.51 9.03 44.65
N LYS A 7 15.23 7.90 43.98
CA LYS A 7 14.26 7.73 42.89
C LYS A 7 12.83 7.74 43.45
N LEU A 8 11.92 8.52 42.86
CA LEU A 8 10.48 8.42 43.12
C LEU A 8 9.77 7.90 41.86
N LEU A 9 9.36 6.64 41.90
CA LEU A 9 8.50 5.99 40.90
C LEU A 9 7.04 6.13 41.36
N SER A 10 6.25 6.96 40.67
CA SER A 10 4.81 7.09 40.91
C SER A 10 4.04 5.97 40.20
N SER A 11 3.43 5.07 40.96
CA SER A 11 2.55 4.00 40.50
C SER A 11 1.10 4.50 40.45
N PHE A 12 0.47 4.44 39.29
CA PHE A 12 -0.98 4.69 39.15
C PHE A 12 -1.74 3.36 39.24
N ALA A 13 -2.52 3.21 40.32
CA ALA A 13 -3.39 2.06 40.54
C ALA A 13 -4.67 2.15 39.68
N LYS A 14 -5.12 0.99 39.18
CA LYS A 14 -6.38 0.79 38.43
C LYS A 14 -7.52 0.49 39.41
N PRO A 15 -8.74 1.05 39.24
CA PRO A 15 -9.88 0.61 40.03
C PRO A 15 -10.42 -0.73 39.50
N ALA A 16 -10.60 -1.67 40.43
CA ALA A 16 -11.26 -2.95 40.24
C ALA A 16 -12.77 -2.79 40.50
N PHE A 17 -13.60 -3.30 39.59
CA PHE A 17 -15.04 -3.44 39.82
C PHE A 17 -15.39 -4.91 40.06
N GLY A 18 -15.92 -5.18 41.25
CA GLY A 18 -17.04 -6.10 41.53
C GLY A 18 -16.91 -7.57 41.13
N SER A 19 -16.66 -8.41 42.13
CA SER A 19 -16.90 -9.86 42.10
C SER A 19 -18.35 -10.17 42.50
N VAL A 20 -19.06 -10.98 41.69
CA VAL A 20 -20.18 -11.83 42.16
C VAL A 20 -20.05 -13.20 41.49
N ARG A 21 -20.09 -14.27 42.30
CA ARG A 21 -19.88 -15.69 41.91
C ARG A 21 -21.21 -16.44 41.71
N SER A 22 -21.24 -17.28 40.66
CA SER A 22 -21.88 -18.61 40.45
C SER A 22 -23.42 -18.79 40.55
N PRO A 23 -24.04 -19.73 39.77
CA PRO A 23 -23.56 -21.09 39.53
C PRO A 23 -23.57 -21.59 38.07
N SER A 24 -22.89 -22.73 37.91
CA SER A 24 -22.64 -23.55 36.73
C SER A 24 -23.87 -24.20 36.11
N THR A 25 -24.03 -24.05 34.79
CA THR A 25 -24.61 -25.07 33.90
C THR A 25 -23.76 -25.18 32.63
N LEU A 26 -23.14 -26.35 32.48
CA LEU A 26 -22.35 -26.72 31.31
C LEU A 26 -23.29 -27.07 30.15
N LEU A 27 -23.36 -26.21 29.13
CA LEU A 27 -23.75 -26.59 27.77
C LEU A 27 -22.80 -25.89 26.80
N THR A 28 -21.68 -26.55 26.52
CA THR A 28 -20.75 -26.15 25.47
C THR A 28 -21.39 -26.55 24.13
N SER A 29 -22.16 -25.65 23.52
CA SER A 29 -22.52 -25.75 22.11
C SER A 29 -21.43 -25.08 21.28
N THR A 30 -20.32 -25.79 21.08
CA THR A 30 -19.35 -25.44 20.04
C THR A 30 -20.02 -25.69 18.69
N PHE A 31 -20.69 -24.69 18.14
CA PHE A 31 -20.98 -24.64 16.72
C PHE A 31 -19.68 -24.35 15.98
N SER A 32 -18.80 -25.35 15.91
CA SER A 32 -17.68 -25.35 14.98
C SER A 32 -18.29 -25.55 13.60
N ALA A 33 -18.70 -24.44 12.97
CA ALA A 33 -19.01 -24.44 11.55
C ALA A 33 -17.70 -24.71 10.81
N ALA A 34 -17.41 -25.98 10.56
CA ALA A 34 -16.38 -26.39 9.62
C ALA A 34 -16.75 -25.78 8.27
N ARG A 35 -16.14 -24.63 7.94
CA ARG A 35 -16.17 -24.09 6.59
C ARG A 35 -15.33 -25.02 5.73
N SER A 36 -15.97 -26.05 5.18
CA SER A 36 -15.41 -26.83 4.08
C SER A 36 -15.27 -25.91 2.88
N PHE A 37 -14.11 -25.25 2.77
CA PHE A 37 -13.69 -24.68 1.50
C PHE A 37 -13.29 -25.85 0.62
N SER A 38 -14.18 -26.23 -0.30
CA SER A 38 -13.87 -27.17 -1.37
C SER A 38 -12.70 -26.61 -2.18
N SER A 39 -11.51 -27.20 -2.02
CA SER A 39 -10.35 -26.91 -2.84
C SER A 39 -10.42 -27.76 -4.10
N SER A 40 -11.28 -27.38 -5.04
CA SER A 40 -11.14 -27.84 -6.43
C SER A 40 -10.01 -27.06 -7.09
N ASN A 41 -8.79 -27.55 -6.90
CA ASN A 41 -7.67 -27.19 -7.75
C ASN A 41 -7.92 -27.69 -9.18
N ILE A 42 -7.45 -26.89 -10.14
CA ILE A 42 -7.43 -27.10 -11.60
C ILE A 42 -8.59 -26.43 -12.35
N VAL A 43 -8.60 -25.09 -12.34
CA VAL A 43 -9.08 -24.34 -13.50
C VAL A 43 -7.97 -24.43 -14.56
N PRO A 44 -8.23 -24.96 -15.77
CA PRO A 44 -7.26 -24.93 -16.85
C PRO A 44 -6.90 -23.48 -17.15
N LYS A 45 -5.62 -23.15 -17.03
CA LYS A 45 -5.08 -21.83 -17.32
C LYS A 45 -5.40 -21.51 -18.78
N SER A 46 -6.18 -20.45 -19.01
CA SER A 46 -6.59 -20.01 -20.36
C SER A 46 -5.40 -20.04 -21.33
N PRO A 47 -5.56 -20.63 -22.54
CA PRO A 47 -4.49 -20.69 -23.53
C PRO A 47 -3.99 -19.28 -23.82
N ARG A 48 -2.70 -19.05 -23.55
CA ARG A 48 -2.03 -17.80 -23.91
C ARG A 48 -1.96 -17.76 -25.43
N THR A 49 -2.87 -17.04 -26.07
CA THR A 49 -3.01 -16.92 -27.53
C THR A 49 -1.78 -16.24 -28.14
N LYS A 50 -0.70 -17.00 -28.36
CA LYS A 50 0.50 -16.51 -29.06
C LYS A 50 0.26 -16.31 -30.57
N HIS A 51 -0.89 -16.73 -31.10
CA HIS A 51 -1.16 -16.80 -32.54
C HIS A 51 -2.00 -15.62 -33.09
N LEU A 52 -2.55 -14.74 -32.24
CA LEU A 52 -3.35 -13.59 -32.67
C LEU A 52 -2.51 -12.39 -33.17
N ALA A 53 -1.18 -12.48 -33.11
CA ALA A 53 -0.29 -11.39 -33.49
C ALA A 53 0.19 -11.45 -34.96
N GLN A 54 -0.22 -12.46 -35.74
CA GLN A 54 0.29 -12.71 -37.09
C GLN A 54 -0.40 -11.90 -38.20
N HIS A 55 -1.63 -11.45 -37.99
CA HIS A 55 -2.26 -10.47 -38.87
C HIS A 55 -1.93 -9.08 -38.32
N GLY A 56 -1.65 -8.09 -39.17
CA GLY A 56 -1.15 -6.74 -38.81
C GLY A 56 -1.95 -5.90 -37.79
N SER A 57 -2.91 -6.50 -37.09
CA SER A 57 -3.59 -6.02 -35.89
C SER A 57 -2.98 -6.56 -34.57
N GLY A 58 -1.77 -7.12 -34.60
CA GLY A 58 -1.01 -7.47 -33.40
C GLY A 58 -0.88 -6.27 -32.47
N GLY A 59 -1.79 -6.17 -31.49
CA GLY A 59 -2.04 -4.95 -30.73
C GLY A 59 -0.80 -4.47 -30.00
N LYS A 60 -0.19 -3.38 -30.49
CA LYS A 60 0.90 -2.71 -29.78
C LYS A 60 0.40 -2.30 -28.39
N PRO A 61 1.16 -2.56 -27.31
CA PRO A 61 0.78 -2.11 -25.99
C PRO A 61 0.56 -0.59 -25.99
N LYS A 62 -0.54 -0.14 -25.39
CA LYS A 62 -0.85 1.29 -25.24
C LYS A 62 -0.38 1.79 -23.88
N SER A 63 0.02 3.06 -23.83
CA SER A 63 0.37 3.72 -22.56
C SER A 63 -0.89 4.00 -21.74
N HIS A 64 -0.80 3.81 -20.43
CA HIS A 64 -1.91 4.08 -19.51
C HIS A 64 -2.03 5.60 -19.25
N SER A 65 -3.09 6.21 -19.77
CA SER A 65 -3.31 7.66 -19.75
C SER A 65 -3.36 8.24 -18.33
N GLY A 66 -4.01 7.55 -17.38
CA GLY A 66 -4.08 7.98 -15.99
C GLY A 66 -2.72 8.01 -15.30
N THR A 67 -1.83 7.07 -15.65
CA THR A 67 -0.46 7.04 -15.11
C THR A 67 0.35 8.16 -15.72
N LYS A 68 0.23 8.38 -17.03
CA LYS A 68 0.94 9.44 -17.77
C LYS A 68 0.60 10.84 -17.23
N LYS A 69 -0.64 11.06 -16.80
CA LYS A 69 -1.09 12.34 -16.20
C LYS A 69 -0.56 12.57 -14.77
N ARG A 70 -0.13 11.52 -14.07
CA ARG A 70 0.24 11.60 -12.64
C ARG A 70 1.73 11.45 -12.39
N TRP A 71 2.42 10.70 -13.24
CA TRP A 71 3.82 10.34 -13.09
C TRP A 71 4.61 10.80 -14.32
N THR A 72 5.75 11.42 -14.07
CA THR A 72 6.67 11.90 -15.11
C THR A 72 8.03 11.23 -14.93
N PRO A 73 8.63 10.65 -15.99
CA PRO A 73 9.99 10.12 -15.90
C PRO A 73 10.99 11.26 -15.62
N LEU A 74 12.02 10.94 -14.85
CA LEU A 74 13.20 11.75 -14.62
C LEU A 74 14.35 11.14 -15.42
N GLY A 75 14.92 11.93 -16.32
CA GLY A 75 15.85 11.48 -17.36
C GLY A 75 15.14 11.28 -18.69
N GLY A 76 15.67 11.88 -19.74
CA GLY A 76 15.17 11.76 -21.11
C GLY A 76 16.32 11.39 -22.04
N GLY A 77 16.07 10.45 -22.95
CA GLY A 77 17.01 10.07 -24.01
C GLY A 77 18.10 9.09 -23.57
N SER A 78 18.17 7.94 -24.26
CA SER A 78 19.32 7.02 -24.32
C SER A 78 19.86 6.43 -23.00
N GLY A 79 19.21 6.66 -21.86
CA GLY A 79 19.48 5.92 -20.63
C GLY A 79 18.79 4.56 -20.64
N LYS A 80 19.46 3.51 -20.18
CA LYS A 80 18.87 2.18 -20.05
C LYS A 80 17.50 2.26 -19.35
N ALA A 81 16.42 1.83 -20.01
CA ALA A 81 15.04 1.98 -19.54
C ALA A 81 14.77 1.45 -18.11
N TYR A 82 15.62 0.54 -17.61
CA TYR A 82 15.53 0.01 -16.24
C TYR A 82 15.96 1.01 -15.15
N GLN A 83 16.69 2.07 -15.51
CA GLN A 83 17.19 3.10 -14.60
C GLN A 83 16.24 4.29 -14.44
N LEU A 84 15.15 4.35 -15.23
CA LEU A 84 14.18 5.43 -15.16
C LEU A 84 13.58 5.53 -13.74
N THR A 85 13.69 6.72 -13.18
CA THR A 85 13.02 7.11 -11.94
C THR A 85 11.83 7.97 -12.30
N PHE A 86 10.72 7.86 -11.57
CA PHE A 86 9.53 8.66 -11.86
C PHE A 86 9.27 9.64 -10.72
N LYS A 87 8.78 10.83 -11.03
CA LYS A 87 8.27 11.80 -10.05
C LYS A 87 6.76 11.96 -10.15
N ARG A 88 6.13 12.38 -9.06
CA ARG A 88 4.73 12.81 -8.99
C ARG A 88 4.54 13.92 -7.97
N GLY A 89 3.44 14.67 -8.05
CA GLY A 89 3.01 15.56 -6.96
C GLY A 89 2.49 14.79 -5.74
N MET A 90 2.70 15.35 -4.54
CA MET A 90 2.12 14.84 -3.30
C MET A 90 0.59 14.96 -3.30
N ALA A 91 -0.08 14.06 -2.59
CA ALA A 91 -1.54 14.07 -2.48
C ALA A 91 -1.99 14.88 -1.25
N GLY A 92 -3.23 15.37 -1.28
CA GLY A 92 -3.89 15.96 -0.10
C GLY A 92 -3.74 17.47 0.07
N LYS A 93 -3.21 18.21 -0.91
CA LYS A 93 -3.10 19.68 -0.84
C LYS A 93 -4.34 20.45 -1.32
N ALA A 94 -5.27 19.79 -2.03
CA ALA A 94 -6.29 20.50 -2.81
C ALA A 94 -7.44 21.09 -1.97
N HIS A 95 -7.87 20.42 -0.89
CA HIS A 95 -9.04 20.81 -0.08
C HIS A 95 -8.85 20.34 1.36
N LEU A 96 -9.71 20.79 2.28
CA LEU A 96 -9.66 20.47 3.72
C LEU A 96 -8.37 20.95 4.42
N ASN A 97 -7.92 22.17 4.08
CA ASN A 97 -6.66 22.73 4.59
C ASN A 97 -6.82 23.74 5.73
N SER A 98 -8.04 24.13 6.11
CA SER A 98 -8.30 25.23 7.07
C SER A 98 -7.72 24.97 8.46
N GLY A 99 -7.72 23.73 8.93
CA GLY A 99 -7.12 23.31 10.21
C GLY A 99 -5.70 22.73 10.09
N MET A 100 -5.09 22.77 8.90
CA MET A 100 -3.80 22.14 8.66
C MET A 100 -2.67 23.11 9.00
N ALA A 101 -1.68 22.65 9.79
CA ALA A 101 -0.47 23.43 10.07
C ALA A 101 0.23 23.87 8.78
N ARG A 102 0.75 25.10 8.77
CA ARG A 102 1.33 25.73 7.57
C ARG A 102 2.50 24.92 7.00
N ASP A 103 3.36 24.39 7.87
CA ASP A 103 4.51 23.57 7.49
C ASP A 103 4.08 22.30 6.74
N ARG A 104 3.03 21.64 7.23
CA ARG A 104 2.45 20.48 6.56
C ARG A 104 1.90 20.86 5.18
N LEU A 105 1.19 21.98 5.07
CA LEU A 105 0.65 22.46 3.79
C LEU A 105 1.77 22.80 2.78
N ASN A 106 2.90 23.33 3.26
CA ASN A 106 4.08 23.59 2.46
C ASN A 106 4.72 22.29 1.97
N ASN A 107 4.88 21.30 2.85
CA ASN A 107 5.43 19.99 2.51
C ASN A 107 4.60 19.26 1.43
N LEU A 108 3.27 19.36 1.49
CA LEU A 108 2.39 18.79 0.46
C LEU A 108 2.50 19.46 -0.93
N GLY A 109 3.17 20.61 -1.03
CA GLY A 109 3.49 21.25 -2.30
C GLY A 109 4.62 20.58 -3.08
N GLY A 110 5.35 19.65 -2.45
CA GLY A 110 6.50 19.00 -3.03
C GLY A 110 6.17 17.92 -4.07
N THR A 111 7.24 17.34 -4.60
CA THR A 111 7.18 16.15 -5.46
C THR A 111 7.83 14.96 -4.78
N VAL A 112 7.37 13.75 -5.11
CA VAL A 112 7.87 12.49 -4.56
C VAL A 112 8.42 11.63 -5.69
N LEU A 113 9.58 11.03 -5.43
CA LEU A 113 10.21 10.08 -6.33
C LEU A 113 9.63 8.67 -6.12
N SER A 114 9.52 7.91 -7.20
CA SER A 114 9.10 6.52 -7.16
C SER A 114 10.16 5.68 -6.44
N PRO A 115 9.79 4.90 -5.41
CA PRO A 115 10.75 4.02 -4.75
C PRO A 115 11.24 2.94 -5.72
N ARG A 116 12.48 2.50 -5.53
CA ARG A 116 13.03 1.34 -6.27
C ARG A 116 12.21 0.09 -5.94
N GLY A 117 12.06 -0.82 -6.90
CA GLY A 117 11.38 -2.11 -6.70
C GLY A 117 10.07 -2.26 -7.50
N ARG A 118 9.02 -2.77 -6.85
CA ARG A 118 7.77 -3.19 -7.52
C ARG A 118 7.05 -2.02 -8.20
N ILE A 119 6.94 -0.88 -7.52
CA ILE A 119 6.22 0.30 -8.02
C ILE A 119 6.87 0.81 -9.31
N ASN A 120 8.18 1.03 -9.30
CA ASN A 120 8.90 1.52 -10.48
C ASN A 120 8.79 0.52 -11.66
N ARG A 121 8.86 -0.79 -11.41
CA ARG A 121 8.57 -1.82 -12.43
C ARG A 121 7.16 -1.69 -13.02
N THR A 122 6.15 -1.46 -12.19
CA THR A 122 4.77 -1.26 -12.65
C THR A 122 4.65 0.01 -13.50
N LEU A 123 5.27 1.12 -13.07
CA LEU A 123 5.26 2.37 -13.84
C LEU A 123 5.89 2.21 -15.23
N ARG A 124 7.01 1.48 -15.33
CA ARG A 124 7.63 1.16 -16.63
C ARG A 124 6.73 0.34 -17.54
N ARG A 125 5.94 -0.59 -17.00
CA ARG A 125 4.99 -1.38 -17.81
C ARG A 125 3.83 -0.53 -18.31
N LEU A 126 3.35 0.40 -17.49
CA LEU A 126 2.22 1.27 -17.80
C LEU A 126 2.58 2.40 -18.76
N LEU A 127 3.85 2.83 -18.76
CA LEU A 127 4.33 3.95 -19.57
C LEU A 127 5.24 3.52 -20.74
N GLY A 128 5.69 2.27 -20.75
CA GLY A 128 6.74 1.74 -21.64
C GLY A 128 6.63 2.01 -23.14
N PRO A 129 5.44 2.07 -23.76
CA PRO A 129 5.32 2.43 -25.18
C PRO A 129 5.69 3.89 -25.50
N SER A 130 5.84 4.74 -24.48
CA SER A 130 5.97 6.21 -24.60
C SER A 130 7.13 6.79 -23.77
N LEU A 131 8.06 5.95 -23.29
CA LEU A 131 9.22 6.38 -22.49
C LEU A 131 10.47 6.60 -23.35
#